data_AF-A0A939Y684-F1
#
_entry.id   AF-A0A939Y684-F1
#
_cell.length_a   1.000
_cell.length_b   1.000
_cell.length_c   1.000
_cell.angle_alpha   90.00
_cell.angle_beta   90.00
_cell.angle_gamma   90.00
#
_symmetry.space_group_name_H-M   'P 1'
#
loop_
_entity.id
_entity.type
_entity.pdbx_description
1 polymer ?
#
loop_
_entity_poly.entity_id
_entity_poly.type
_entity_poly.pdbx_seq_one_letter_code
_entity_poly.pdbx_strand_id
1 'polypeptide(L)'
;MGWNSISAFFVSFRNKLGAKARYGRFFFFAGVMALVGCQGVSSLTERPLAVVDGHKLYLSDVPGLTNEGLTAEDSAKIIDKYIKVWATEKLVVREAEKNVGASEEIENLMERYRQSLLVYEYQLQLVNEVTQDKLSEEEVKNYYEEHEEFFLSDEPLFRGFYVLVSTKSADMDAFRMLCRRPDDGSLDILESLCIKNAAKFEYFKESWLPFSEIQKKVPLTLNVASMMRHRSMYETKDSTLTFMIYIDEFLSEGEAQPFSYAEPRVRAMISEKRKSATIKKYEGDLYNEALKNGDLKIYRK
;
A
#
# COMPACT_ATOMS: atom_id res chain seq x y z
N MET A 1 30.85 -7.96 49.22
CA MET A 1 30.12 -9.25 49.12
C MET A 1 29.34 -9.16 47.81
N GLY A 2 29.86 -9.57 46.64
CA GLY A 2 30.11 -10.96 46.21
C GLY A 2 28.75 -11.64 46.00
N TRP A 3 28.31 -12.14 44.83
CA TRP A 3 28.92 -12.73 43.63
C TRP A 3 27.95 -12.49 42.44
N ASN A 4 28.37 -12.12 41.22
CA ASN A 4 28.86 -12.93 40.08
C ASN A 4 27.86 -13.91 39.41
N SER A 5 27.96 -13.94 38.07
CA SER A 5 27.29 -14.78 37.05
C SER A 5 26.01 -14.14 36.48
N ILE A 6 25.84 -13.89 35.18
CA ILE A 6 26.32 -14.62 34.00
C ILE A 6 26.65 -13.64 32.86
N SER A 7 27.95 -13.54 32.57
CA SER A 7 28.52 -13.15 31.28
C SER A 7 28.62 -14.40 30.41
N ALA A 8 27.73 -14.56 29.44
CA ALA A 8 27.89 -15.52 28.35
C ALA A 8 26.83 -15.23 27.29
N PHE A 9 27.21 -14.68 26.12
CA PHE A 9 26.64 -15.05 24.81
C PHE A 9 27.24 -14.29 23.60
N PHE A 10 28.33 -13.52 23.76
CA PHE A 10 28.98 -12.82 22.63
C PHE A 10 30.44 -13.22 22.39
N VAL A 11 30.77 -14.51 22.44
CA VAL A 11 32.01 -15.04 21.82
C VAL A 11 31.79 -16.49 21.38
N SER A 12 31.34 -16.70 20.14
CA SER A 12 31.60 -17.92 19.36
C SER A 12 30.98 -17.77 17.96
N PHE A 13 31.75 -17.31 16.98
CA PHE A 13 31.85 -17.94 15.64
C PHE A 13 32.79 -17.13 14.72
N ARG A 14 34.09 -17.14 15.00
CA ARG A 14 35.10 -16.79 13.98
C ARG A 14 36.42 -17.49 14.24
N ASN A 15 36.55 -18.73 13.77
CA ASN A 15 37.73 -19.25 13.06
C ASN A 15 37.69 -20.78 12.94
N LYS A 16 37.64 -21.24 11.68
CA LYS A 16 38.35 -22.39 11.10
C LYS A 16 37.84 -22.43 9.66
N LEU A 17 38.70 -22.24 8.67
CA LEU A 17 39.44 -23.34 8.08
C LEU A 17 40.85 -22.89 7.69
N GLY A 18 41.81 -23.75 8.04
CA GLY A 18 43.24 -23.52 7.93
C GLY A 18 43.78 -23.67 6.51
N ALA A 19 44.82 -22.89 6.25
CA ALA A 19 45.79 -23.14 5.20
C ALA A 19 46.86 -24.13 5.70
N LYS A 20 47.29 -25.06 4.84
CA LYS A 20 48.69 -25.42 4.54
C LYS A 20 48.78 -26.78 3.82
N ALA A 21 49.37 -26.78 2.62
CA ALA A 21 50.32 -27.80 2.18
C ALA A 21 51.19 -27.23 1.04
N ARG A 22 52.49 -27.53 1.09
CA ARG A 22 53.57 -27.16 0.16
C ARG A 22 54.29 -28.47 -0.25
N TYR A 23 55.17 -28.40 -1.26
CA TYR A 23 56.00 -29.46 -1.91
C TYR A 23 55.32 -30.12 -3.13
N GLY A 24 55.92 -30.32 -4.31
CA GLY A 24 57.27 -30.11 -4.85
C GLY A 24 57.28 -30.42 -6.37
N ARG A 25 58.29 -29.95 -7.12
CA ARG A 25 58.50 -30.17 -8.57
C ARG A 25 58.94 -31.60 -8.88
N PHE A 26 58.44 -32.23 -9.95
CA PHE A 26 59.19 -33.14 -10.84
C PHE A 26 58.59 -33.18 -12.25
N PHE A 27 59.47 -33.51 -13.20
CA PHE A 27 59.44 -33.34 -14.66
C PHE A 27 58.60 -34.37 -15.46
N PHE A 28 58.37 -34.00 -16.73
CA PHE A 28 58.40 -34.83 -17.96
C PHE A 28 57.09 -35.25 -18.66
N PHE A 29 56.90 -34.62 -19.83
CA PHE A 29 56.45 -35.13 -21.14
C PHE A 29 54.98 -35.44 -21.48
N ALA A 30 54.54 -34.66 -22.50
CA ALA A 30 53.85 -35.04 -23.73
C ALA A 30 52.40 -35.57 -23.69
N GLY A 31 51.54 -34.89 -24.46
CA GLY A 31 50.25 -35.42 -24.87
C GLY A 31 49.28 -34.33 -25.33
N VAL A 32 49.40 -33.93 -26.60
CA VAL A 32 48.39 -33.14 -27.32
C VAL A 32 47.07 -33.92 -27.34
N MET A 33 45.96 -33.33 -26.86
CA MET A 33 44.65 -33.60 -27.44
C MET A 33 43.65 -32.47 -27.15
N ALA A 34 43.04 -32.00 -28.24
CA ALA A 34 42.09 -30.92 -28.29
C ALA A 34 40.78 -31.24 -27.59
N LEU A 35 40.33 -30.35 -26.71
CA LEU A 35 38.91 -30.04 -26.45
C LEU A 35 38.85 -28.59 -25.96
N VAL A 36 38.80 -27.64 -26.91
CA VAL A 36 38.30 -26.29 -26.61
C VAL A 36 36.79 -26.41 -26.44
N GLY A 37 36.39 -26.71 -25.21
CA GLY A 37 35.01 -26.61 -24.76
C GLY A 37 34.62 -25.14 -24.70
N CYS A 38 33.53 -24.82 -25.40
CA CYS A 38 32.89 -23.52 -25.39
C CYS A 38 32.39 -23.21 -23.97
N GLN A 39 33.15 -22.45 -23.19
CA GLN A 39 32.63 -21.81 -21.97
C GLN A 39 31.82 -20.58 -22.38
N GLY A 40 30.61 -20.83 -22.86
CA GLY A 40 29.58 -19.81 -23.04
C GLY A 40 28.98 -19.41 -21.69
N VAL A 41 29.71 -18.58 -20.95
CA VAL A 41 29.13 -17.69 -19.94
C VAL A 41 29.41 -16.27 -20.41
N SER A 42 28.73 -15.87 -21.48
CA SER A 42 28.53 -14.45 -21.74
C SER A 42 27.53 -13.97 -20.71
N SER A 43 27.99 -13.21 -19.72
CA SER A 43 27.10 -12.25 -19.07
C SER A 43 26.44 -11.45 -20.19
N LEU A 44 25.11 -11.51 -20.27
CA LEU A 44 24.33 -10.66 -21.16
C LEU A 44 24.52 -9.22 -20.65
N THR A 45 25.62 -8.59 -21.03
CA THR A 45 25.74 -7.15 -20.98
C THR A 45 24.77 -6.61 -22.02
N GLU A 46 23.58 -6.24 -21.55
CA GLU A 46 22.54 -5.61 -22.34
C GLU A 46 23.18 -4.52 -23.22
N ARG A 47 22.94 -4.56 -24.54
CA ARG A 47 23.56 -3.60 -25.46
C ARG A 47 22.94 -2.23 -25.17
N PRO A 48 23.73 -1.18 -24.89
CA PRO A 48 23.17 0.14 -24.64
C PRO A 48 22.53 0.69 -25.91
N LEU A 49 21.37 1.33 -25.76
CA LEU A 49 20.65 2.03 -26.82
C LEU A 49 21.34 3.35 -27.19
N ALA A 50 21.90 4.04 -26.19
CA ALA A 50 22.65 5.28 -26.39
C ALA A 50 23.70 5.47 -25.28
N VAL A 51 24.73 6.27 -25.56
CA VAL A 51 25.79 6.62 -24.60
C VAL A 51 26.11 8.12 -24.71
N VAL A 52 26.09 8.83 -23.58
CA VAL A 52 26.49 10.25 -23.48
C VAL A 52 27.41 10.39 -22.28
N ASP A 53 28.65 10.84 -22.52
CA ASP A 53 29.66 11.14 -21.48
C ASP A 53 29.85 10.00 -20.44
N GLY A 54 29.80 8.75 -20.89
CA GLY A 54 29.97 7.56 -20.05
C GLY A 54 28.67 7.03 -19.42
N HIS A 55 27.59 7.80 -19.40
CA HIS A 55 26.26 7.31 -19.06
C HIS A 55 25.71 6.45 -20.18
N LYS A 56 25.20 5.27 -19.84
CA LYS A 56 24.61 4.31 -20.78
C LYS A 56 23.11 4.23 -20.54
N LEU A 57 22.34 4.25 -21.61
CA LEU A 57 20.90 4.04 -21.59
C LEU A 57 20.60 2.63 -22.10
N TYR A 58 19.84 1.86 -21.34
CA TYR A 58 19.43 0.49 -21.68
C TYR A 58 17.95 0.43 -22.05
N LEU A 59 17.52 -0.69 -22.61
CA LEU A 59 16.12 -0.90 -22.97
C LEU A 59 15.24 -0.98 -21.71
N SER A 60 15.77 -1.55 -20.63
CA SER A 60 15.15 -1.58 -19.30
C SER A 60 14.88 -0.19 -18.68
N ASP A 61 15.59 0.86 -19.12
CA ASP A 61 15.42 2.23 -18.64
C ASP A 61 14.29 3.00 -19.35
N VAL A 62 13.65 2.40 -20.37
CA VAL A 62 12.60 3.05 -21.17
C VAL A 62 11.22 2.65 -20.63
N PRO A 63 10.51 3.55 -19.91
CA PRO A 63 9.21 3.24 -19.33
C PRO A 63 8.14 3.01 -20.41
N GLY A 64 7.26 2.03 -20.19
CA GLY A 64 6.06 1.82 -21.01
C GLY A 64 6.20 0.91 -22.24
N LEU A 65 7.36 0.28 -22.46
CA LEU A 65 7.56 -0.68 -23.56
C LEU A 65 6.94 -2.06 -23.33
N THR A 66 6.41 -2.33 -22.14
CA THR A 66 5.79 -3.62 -21.77
C THR A 66 4.27 -3.65 -22.00
N ASN A 67 3.69 -2.62 -22.63
CA ASN A 67 2.26 -2.59 -22.90
C ASN A 67 1.90 -3.54 -24.05
N GLU A 68 1.07 -4.56 -23.76
CA GLU A 68 0.49 -5.46 -24.76
C GLU A 68 -0.39 -4.66 -25.74
N GLY A 69 0.11 -4.40 -26.96
CA GLY A 69 -0.63 -3.67 -28.00
C GLY A 69 0.18 -2.70 -28.85
N LEU A 70 1.46 -2.44 -28.55
CA LEU A 70 2.31 -1.60 -29.37
C LEU A 70 2.77 -2.32 -30.65
N THR A 71 2.65 -1.67 -31.81
CA THR A 71 3.28 -2.17 -33.03
C THR A 71 4.79 -1.96 -32.97
N ALA A 72 5.56 -2.78 -33.70
CA ALA A 72 7.02 -2.65 -33.73
C ALA A 72 7.50 -1.26 -34.18
N GLU A 73 6.74 -0.60 -35.07
CA GLU A 73 7.05 0.74 -35.57
C GLU A 73 6.78 1.83 -34.54
N ASP A 74 5.70 1.70 -33.76
CA ASP A 74 5.37 2.64 -32.69
C ASP A 74 6.36 2.53 -31.53
N SER A 75 6.77 1.31 -31.17
CA SER A 75 7.81 1.06 -30.17
C SER A 75 9.15 1.68 -30.56
N ALA A 76 9.57 1.55 -31.82
CA ALA A 76 10.81 2.15 -32.31
C ALA A 76 10.79 3.69 -32.22
N LYS A 77 9.69 4.33 -32.61
CA LYS A 77 9.52 5.79 -32.51
C LYS A 77 9.52 6.28 -31.06
N ILE A 78 8.92 5.52 -30.14
CA ILE A 78 8.95 5.82 -28.70
C ILE A 78 10.37 5.76 -28.17
N ILE A 79 11.12 4.70 -28.52
CA ILE A 79 12.52 4.52 -28.13
C ILE A 79 13.38 5.69 -28.66
N ASP A 80 13.28 6.03 -29.94
CA ASP A 80 14.06 7.13 -30.53
C ASP A 80 13.75 8.47 -29.87
N LYS A 81 12.48 8.74 -29.57
CA LYS A 81 12.07 9.95 -28.85
C LYS A 81 12.66 9.98 -27.44
N TYR A 82 12.61 8.85 -26.72
CA TYR A 82 13.16 8.76 -25.36
C TYR A 82 14.68 8.93 -25.35
N ILE A 83 15.39 8.25 -26.26
CA ILE A 83 16.84 8.42 -26.46
C ILE A 83 17.16 9.89 -26.68
N LYS A 84 16.40 10.58 -27.55
CA LYS A 84 16.62 12.00 -27.83
C LYS A 84 16.43 12.88 -26.60
N VAL A 85 15.35 12.66 -25.83
CA VAL A 85 15.08 13.42 -24.59
C VAL A 85 16.19 13.18 -23.58
N TRP A 86 16.48 11.92 -23.26
CA TRP A 86 17.52 11.53 -22.31
C TRP A 86 18.90 12.08 -22.70
N ALA A 87 19.30 11.95 -23.96
CA ALA A 87 20.58 12.44 -24.43
C ALA A 87 20.66 13.97 -24.36
N THR A 88 19.57 14.66 -24.72
CA THR A 88 19.49 16.12 -24.63
C THR A 88 19.61 16.58 -23.18
N GLU A 89 18.91 15.94 -22.24
CA GLU A 89 19.02 16.25 -20.81
C GLU A 89 20.46 16.11 -20.31
N LYS A 90 21.15 15.01 -20.64
CA LYS A 90 22.56 14.82 -20.24
C LYS A 90 23.49 15.86 -20.83
N LEU A 91 23.32 16.20 -22.11
CA LEU A 91 24.12 17.23 -22.77
C LEU A 91 23.87 18.63 -22.19
N VAL A 92 22.61 18.95 -21.84
CA VAL A 92 22.23 20.20 -21.19
C VAL A 92 22.80 20.27 -19.78
N VAL A 93 22.74 19.19 -18.99
CA VAL A 93 23.34 19.13 -17.65
C VAL A 93 24.85 19.37 -17.73
N ARG A 94 25.57 18.72 -18.65
CA ARG A 94 27.00 18.97 -18.86
C ARG A 94 27.29 20.44 -19.16
N GLU A 95 26.48 21.05 -20.03
CA GLU A 95 26.68 22.45 -20.40
C GLU A 95 26.31 23.38 -19.24
N ALA A 96 25.30 23.03 -18.44
CA ALA A 96 24.96 23.74 -17.22
C ALA A 96 26.09 23.64 -16.18
N GLU A 97 26.68 22.48 -15.95
CA GLU A 97 27.81 22.30 -15.02
C GLU A 97 29.02 23.18 -15.38
N LYS A 98 29.31 23.33 -16.68
CA LYS A 98 30.39 24.20 -17.16
C LYS A 98 30.11 25.70 -16.96
N ASN A 99 28.85 26.11 -17.15
CA ASN A 99 28.48 27.53 -17.21
C ASN A 99 27.93 28.08 -15.89
N VAL A 100 27.31 27.23 -15.06
CA VAL A 100 26.77 27.57 -13.73
C VAL A 100 27.82 27.37 -12.64
N GLY A 101 28.78 26.46 -12.83
CA GLY A 101 29.81 26.13 -11.84
C GLY A 101 29.25 25.44 -10.60
N ALA A 102 30.11 25.22 -9.59
CA ALA A 102 29.70 24.74 -8.28
C ALA A 102 28.95 25.85 -7.54
N SER A 103 27.62 25.80 -7.59
CA SER A 103 26.78 26.71 -6.80
C SER A 103 26.68 26.18 -5.38
N GLU A 104 27.18 26.96 -4.42
CA GLU A 104 27.04 26.70 -2.98
C GLU A 104 25.56 26.50 -2.59
N GLU A 105 24.63 27.16 -3.28
CA GLU A 105 23.18 26.98 -3.06
C GLU A 105 22.71 25.58 -3.48
N ILE A 106 23.19 25.07 -4.62
CA ILE A 106 22.87 23.73 -5.11
C ILE A 106 23.47 22.69 -4.16
N GLU A 107 24.73 22.85 -3.74
CA GLU A 107 25.37 21.96 -2.77
C GLU A 107 24.63 21.93 -1.44
N ASN A 108 24.28 23.09 -0.89
CA ASN A 108 23.47 23.20 0.32
C ASN A 108 22.07 22.58 0.15
N LEU A 109 21.46 22.67 -1.03
CA LEU A 109 20.18 22.02 -1.30
C LEU A 109 20.33 20.50 -1.35
N MET A 110 21.36 19.99 -2.03
CA MET A 110 21.65 18.55 -2.09
C MET A 110 21.91 17.98 -0.69
N GLU A 111 22.69 18.68 0.13
CA GLU A 111 23.00 18.23 1.49
C GLU A 111 21.77 18.23 2.38
N ARG A 112 20.93 19.27 2.33
CA ARG A 112 19.64 19.28 3.04
C ARG A 112 18.74 18.14 2.60
N TYR A 113 18.65 17.89 1.29
CA TYR A 113 17.85 16.79 0.76
C TYR A 113 18.36 15.43 1.23
N ARG A 114 19.68 15.21 1.18
CA ARG A 114 20.34 14.02 1.72
C ARG A 114 20.01 13.82 3.20
N GLN A 115 20.12 14.87 4.01
CA GLN A 115 19.80 14.82 5.45
C GLN A 115 18.33 14.47 5.68
N SER A 116 17.40 15.09 4.95
CA SER A 116 15.97 14.78 5.04
C SER A 116 15.67 13.32 4.67
N LEU A 117 16.31 12.80 3.62
CA LEU A 117 16.16 11.39 3.24
C LEU A 117 16.68 10.44 4.33
N LEU A 118 17.85 10.73 4.91
CA LEU A 118 18.40 9.91 6.00
C LEU A 118 17.49 9.88 7.22
N VAL A 119 16.95 11.04 7.62
CA VAL A 119 16.00 11.14 8.72
C VAL A 119 14.74 10.35 8.41
N TYR A 120 14.17 10.51 7.21
CA TYR A 120 12.97 9.80 6.79
C TYR A 120 13.15 8.27 6.81
N GLU A 121 14.21 7.76 6.17
CA GLU A 121 14.50 6.32 6.14
C GLU A 121 14.69 5.76 7.55
N TYR A 122 15.35 6.51 8.43
CA TYR A 122 15.53 6.08 9.81
C TYR A 122 14.22 6.11 10.62
N GLN A 123 13.37 7.13 10.43
CA GLN A 123 12.04 7.18 11.05
C GLN A 123 11.15 6.02 10.59
N LEU A 124 11.23 5.60 9.31
CA LEU A 124 10.53 4.40 8.84
C LEU A 124 10.98 3.14 9.58
N GLN A 125 12.29 3.00 9.85
CA GLN A 125 12.83 1.88 10.61
C GLN A 125 12.31 1.88 12.06
N LEU A 126 12.36 3.04 12.73
CA LEU A 126 11.84 3.19 14.10
C LEU A 126 10.34 2.84 14.22
N VAL A 127 9.55 3.27 13.24
CA VAL A 127 8.11 3.01 13.21
C VAL A 127 7.78 1.55 12.94
N ASN A 128 8.56 0.87 12.08
CA ASN A 128 8.35 -0.54 11.76
C ASN A 128 8.44 -1.44 12.99
N GLU A 129 9.32 -1.11 13.94
CA GLU A 129 9.43 -1.84 15.22
C GLU A 129 8.14 -1.71 16.06
N VAL A 130 7.51 -0.54 16.06
CA VAL A 130 6.25 -0.27 16.79
C VAL A 130 5.06 -0.97 16.15
N THR A 131 5.02 -1.06 14.81
CA THR A 131 3.90 -1.73 14.10
C THR A 131 3.82 -3.23 14.33
N GLN A 132 4.86 -3.87 14.87
CA GLN A 132 4.82 -5.27 15.29
C GLN A 132 4.06 -5.49 16.60
N ASP A 133 3.83 -4.42 17.38
CA ASP A 133 3.04 -4.49 18.60
C ASP A 133 1.54 -4.61 18.27
N LYS A 134 0.89 -5.63 18.82
CA LYS A 134 -0.51 -5.91 18.53
C LYS A 134 -1.41 -5.04 19.41
N LEU A 135 -2.26 -4.24 18.78
CA LEU A 135 -3.33 -3.51 19.46
C LEU A 135 -4.31 -4.50 20.10
N SER A 136 -4.58 -4.33 21.39
CA SER A 136 -5.59 -5.12 22.09
C SER A 136 -7.00 -4.63 21.75
N GLU A 137 -7.98 -5.52 21.80
CA GLU A 137 -9.39 -5.16 21.58
C GLU A 137 -9.89 -4.14 22.62
N GLU A 138 -9.44 -4.27 23.87
CA GLU A 138 -9.78 -3.35 24.96
C GLU A 138 -9.27 -1.94 24.69
N GLU A 139 -8.02 -1.79 24.22
CA GLU A 139 -7.45 -0.47 23.89
C GLU A 139 -8.22 0.19 22.74
N VAL A 140 -8.58 -0.57 21.71
CA VAL A 140 -9.33 -0.07 20.56
C VAL A 140 -10.72 0.39 20.99
N LYS A 141 -11.40 -0.39 21.82
CA LYS A 141 -12.73 -0.04 22.33
C LYS A 141 -12.70 1.18 23.24
N ASN A 142 -11.77 1.23 24.21
CA ASN A 142 -11.63 2.37 25.11
C ASN A 142 -11.31 3.65 24.35
N TYR A 143 -10.43 3.58 23.34
CA TYR A 143 -10.11 4.74 22.52
C TYR A 143 -11.34 5.27 21.78
N TYR A 144 -12.17 4.37 21.22
CA TYR A 144 -13.43 4.76 20.57
C TYR A 144 -14.37 5.46 21.57
N GLU A 145 -14.59 4.87 22.74
CA GLU A 145 -15.50 5.43 23.76
C GLU A 145 -15.03 6.80 24.28
N GLU A 146 -13.71 7.00 24.45
CA GLU A 146 -13.14 8.28 24.87
C GLU A 146 -13.19 9.37 23.78
N HIS A 147 -13.31 8.99 22.51
CA HIS A 147 -13.16 9.87 21.35
C HIS A 147 -14.35 9.78 20.39
N GLU A 148 -15.53 9.35 20.87
CA GLU A 148 -16.73 9.09 20.06
C GLU A 148 -17.15 10.30 19.22
N GLU A 149 -16.93 11.51 19.73
CA GLU A 149 -17.17 12.78 19.04
C GLU A 149 -16.39 12.97 17.73
N PHE A 150 -15.31 12.22 17.52
CA PHE A 150 -14.52 12.24 16.28
C PHE A 150 -14.98 11.19 15.26
N PHE A 151 -15.92 10.33 15.62
CA PHE A 151 -16.44 9.25 14.79
C PHE A 151 -17.91 9.49 14.43
N LEU A 152 -18.24 10.71 14.02
CA LEU A 152 -19.56 11.03 13.49
C LEU A 152 -19.68 10.58 12.03
N SER A 153 -20.89 10.19 11.62
CA SER A 153 -21.15 9.78 10.25
C SER A 153 -21.29 10.98 9.32
N ASP A 154 -20.45 11.06 8.30
CA ASP A 154 -20.50 12.13 7.28
C ASP A 154 -21.61 11.89 6.24
N GLU A 155 -22.17 10.68 6.20
CA GLU A 155 -23.30 10.32 5.36
C GLU A 155 -24.14 9.23 6.04
N PRO A 156 -25.36 8.95 5.55
CA PRO A 156 -26.17 7.86 6.08
C PRO A 156 -25.55 6.48 5.89
N LEU A 157 -25.64 5.64 6.92
CA LEU A 157 -25.23 4.24 6.88
C LEU A 157 -26.45 3.33 6.95
N PHE A 158 -26.39 2.20 6.26
CA PHE A 158 -27.46 1.21 6.23
C PHE A 158 -26.93 -0.18 6.61
N ARG A 159 -27.75 -0.96 7.31
CA ARG A 159 -27.61 -2.42 7.45
C ARG A 159 -28.81 -3.09 6.84
N GLY A 160 -28.58 -4.17 6.10
CA GLY A 160 -29.65 -4.82 5.35
C GLY A 160 -29.16 -5.68 4.19
N PHE A 161 -29.98 -5.76 3.15
CA PHE A 161 -29.58 -6.36 1.88
C PHE A 161 -30.35 -5.69 0.75
N TYR A 162 -29.81 -5.75 -0.47
CA TYR A 162 -30.53 -5.31 -1.65
C TYR A 162 -30.48 -6.33 -2.78
N VAL A 163 -31.48 -6.25 -3.66
CA VAL A 163 -31.62 -7.02 -4.89
C VAL A 163 -31.81 -6.05 -6.04
N LEU A 164 -31.10 -6.29 -7.14
CA LEU A 164 -31.29 -5.62 -8.43
C LEU A 164 -31.61 -6.67 -9.49
N VAL A 165 -32.83 -6.63 -10.02
CA VAL A 165 -33.35 -7.62 -10.96
C VAL A 165 -34.00 -6.94 -12.16
N SER A 166 -34.06 -7.63 -13.30
CA SER A 166 -34.82 -7.17 -14.46
C SER A 166 -36.29 -6.94 -14.13
N THR A 167 -36.84 -5.79 -14.51
CA THR A 167 -38.26 -5.43 -14.33
C THR A 167 -39.20 -6.40 -15.05
N LYS A 168 -38.69 -7.19 -16.01
CA LYS A 168 -39.44 -8.20 -16.77
C LYS A 168 -39.34 -9.62 -16.20
N SER A 169 -38.73 -9.82 -15.04
CA SER A 169 -38.65 -11.15 -14.43
C SER A 169 -40.05 -11.73 -14.18
N ALA A 170 -40.23 -13.02 -14.48
CA ALA A 170 -41.47 -13.73 -14.18
C ALA A 170 -41.67 -13.96 -12.67
N ASP A 171 -40.58 -13.93 -11.90
CA ASP A 171 -40.58 -14.21 -10.46
C ASP A 171 -40.66 -12.91 -9.61
N MET A 172 -41.02 -11.76 -10.20
CA MET A 172 -41.03 -10.46 -9.50
C MET A 172 -41.88 -10.43 -8.23
N ASP A 173 -43.02 -11.11 -8.22
CA ASP A 173 -43.88 -11.15 -7.02
C ASP A 173 -43.26 -11.99 -5.90
N ALA A 174 -42.50 -13.04 -6.25
CA ALA A 174 -41.74 -13.82 -5.29
C ALA A 174 -40.62 -12.96 -4.67
N PHE A 175 -39.88 -12.19 -5.48
CA PHE A 175 -38.88 -11.24 -4.96
C PHE A 175 -39.50 -10.25 -3.96
N ARG A 176 -40.63 -9.62 -4.30
CA ARG A 176 -41.31 -8.67 -3.39
C ARG A 176 -41.74 -9.32 -2.09
N MET A 177 -42.24 -10.55 -2.15
CA MET A 177 -42.66 -11.28 -0.96
C MET A 177 -41.47 -11.57 -0.04
N LEU A 178 -40.38 -12.10 -0.58
CA LEU A 178 -39.16 -12.45 0.17
C LEU A 178 -38.46 -11.22 0.76
N CYS A 179 -38.40 -10.11 0.00
CA CYS A 179 -37.77 -8.87 0.47
C CYS A 179 -38.59 -8.13 1.55
N ARG A 180 -39.91 -8.34 1.64
CA ARG A 180 -40.77 -7.64 2.62
C ARG A 180 -40.62 -8.14 4.05
N ARG A 181 -40.34 -9.43 4.23
CA ARG A 181 -40.20 -10.10 5.53
C ARG A 181 -39.14 -11.19 5.42
N PRO A 182 -37.86 -10.81 5.44
CA PRO A 182 -36.78 -11.77 5.40
C PRO A 182 -36.69 -12.53 6.73
N ASP A 183 -36.79 -13.84 6.66
CA ASP A 183 -36.32 -14.79 7.66
C ASP A 183 -35.14 -15.61 7.09
N ASP A 184 -34.42 -16.33 7.95
CA ASP A 184 -33.22 -17.08 7.53
C ASP A 184 -33.51 -18.07 6.38
N GLY A 185 -34.65 -18.75 6.39
CA GLY A 185 -35.05 -19.65 5.30
C GLY A 185 -35.45 -18.91 4.02
N SER A 186 -36.05 -17.73 4.16
CA SER A 186 -36.38 -16.85 3.02
C SER A 186 -35.14 -16.26 2.33
N LEU A 187 -34.03 -16.07 3.05
CA LEU A 187 -32.77 -15.55 2.47
C LEU A 187 -32.13 -16.57 1.54
N ASP A 188 -32.05 -17.84 1.92
CA ASP A 188 -31.52 -18.93 1.07
C ASP A 188 -32.32 -19.08 -0.23
N ILE A 189 -33.66 -18.96 -0.11
CA ILE A 189 -34.57 -18.98 -1.26
C ILE A 189 -34.35 -17.75 -2.14
N LEU A 190 -34.20 -16.57 -1.53
CA LEU A 190 -33.96 -15.32 -2.26
C LEU A 190 -32.65 -15.37 -3.04
N GLU A 191 -31.57 -15.88 -2.44
CA GLU A 191 -30.28 -16.03 -3.10
C GLU A 191 -30.38 -17.00 -4.29
N SER A 192 -31.01 -18.15 -4.09
CA SER A 192 -31.27 -19.12 -5.16
C SER A 192 -32.07 -18.51 -6.32
N LEU A 193 -33.06 -17.68 -5.99
CA LEU A 193 -33.92 -16.99 -6.95
C LEU A 193 -33.14 -15.88 -7.69
N CYS A 194 -32.20 -15.20 -7.01
CA CYS A 194 -31.28 -14.25 -7.64
C CYS A 194 -30.39 -14.93 -8.68
N ILE A 195 -29.81 -16.10 -8.35
CA ILE A 195 -28.98 -16.88 -9.29
C ILE A 195 -29.79 -17.26 -10.53
N LYS A 196 -31.01 -17.80 -10.34
CA LYS A 196 -31.90 -18.19 -11.45
C LYS A 196 -32.22 -17.04 -12.40
N ASN A 197 -32.39 -15.83 -11.86
CA ASN A 197 -32.82 -14.64 -12.61
C ASN A 197 -31.65 -13.75 -13.06
N ALA A 198 -30.40 -14.17 -12.82
CA ALA A 198 -29.20 -13.33 -12.98
C ALA A 198 -29.35 -11.95 -12.30
N ALA A 199 -30.01 -11.93 -11.14
CA ALA A 199 -30.17 -10.73 -10.33
C ALA A 199 -28.92 -10.52 -9.47
N LYS A 200 -28.57 -9.26 -9.23
CA LYS A 200 -27.51 -8.91 -8.29
C LYS A 200 -28.10 -8.87 -6.88
N PHE A 201 -27.45 -9.56 -5.95
CA PHE A 201 -27.81 -9.60 -4.54
C PHE A 201 -26.60 -9.20 -3.72
N GLU A 202 -26.80 -8.35 -2.72
CA GLU A 202 -25.75 -7.98 -1.77
C GLU A 202 -26.31 -7.96 -0.36
N TYR A 203 -25.69 -8.73 0.53
CA TYR A 203 -26.05 -8.87 1.93
C TYR A 203 -25.04 -8.14 2.81
N PHE A 204 -25.54 -7.24 3.66
CA PHE A 204 -24.75 -6.37 4.55
C PHE A 204 -25.51 -6.15 5.86
N LYS A 205 -26.06 -7.21 6.47
CA LYS A 205 -26.62 -7.11 7.83
C LYS A 205 -25.55 -7.14 8.93
N GLU A 206 -24.41 -7.76 8.63
CA GLU A 206 -23.28 -7.89 9.56
C GLU A 206 -22.33 -6.68 9.52
N SER A 207 -22.46 -5.81 8.51
CA SER A 207 -21.61 -4.64 8.31
C SER A 207 -22.44 -3.42 7.89
N TRP A 208 -21.97 -2.24 8.26
CA TRP A 208 -22.60 -0.99 7.84
C TRP A 208 -22.10 -0.58 6.46
N LEU A 209 -23.03 -0.20 5.58
CA LEU A 209 -22.73 0.23 4.22
C LEU A 209 -23.15 1.70 4.02
N PRO A 210 -22.25 2.59 3.58
CA PRO A 210 -22.59 3.98 3.29
C PRO A 210 -23.53 4.12 2.10
N PHE A 211 -24.37 5.15 2.11
CA PHE A 211 -25.28 5.45 1.00
C PHE A 211 -24.53 5.59 -0.33
N SER A 212 -23.41 6.31 -0.34
CA SER A 212 -22.60 6.54 -1.54
C SER A 212 -22.14 5.25 -2.19
N GLU A 213 -21.78 4.22 -1.41
CA GLU A 213 -21.37 2.91 -1.90
C GLU A 213 -22.53 2.14 -2.54
N ILE A 214 -23.73 2.22 -1.94
CA ILE A 214 -24.95 1.65 -2.55
C ILE A 214 -25.25 2.36 -3.88
N GLN A 215 -25.20 3.69 -3.89
CA GLN A 215 -25.50 4.50 -5.07
C GLN A 215 -24.51 4.28 -6.23
N LYS A 216 -23.23 4.01 -5.95
CA LYS A 216 -22.23 3.63 -6.98
C LYS A 216 -22.53 2.28 -7.63
N LYS A 217 -23.08 1.34 -6.86
CA LYS A 217 -23.33 -0.04 -7.28
C LYS A 217 -24.65 -0.25 -8.02
N VAL A 218 -25.53 0.76 -7.99
CA VAL A 218 -26.89 0.70 -8.51
C VAL A 218 -27.07 1.76 -9.61
N PRO A 219 -27.39 1.39 -10.86
CA PRO A 219 -27.55 2.32 -11.98
C PRO A 219 -28.91 3.06 -11.96
N LEU A 220 -29.42 3.40 -10.78
CA LEU A 220 -30.70 4.06 -10.55
C LEU A 220 -30.50 5.20 -9.58
N THR A 221 -31.26 6.29 -9.73
CA THR A 221 -31.27 7.37 -8.74
C THR A 221 -32.02 6.90 -7.48
N LEU A 222 -31.30 6.75 -6.38
CA LEU A 222 -31.88 6.35 -5.10
C LEU A 222 -32.26 7.59 -4.29
N ASN A 223 -33.37 7.51 -3.55
CA ASN A 223 -33.83 8.58 -2.68
C ASN A 223 -33.65 8.17 -1.21
N VAL A 224 -32.60 8.73 -0.58
CA VAL A 224 -32.25 8.50 0.82
C VAL A 224 -33.44 8.71 1.77
N ALA A 225 -34.16 9.82 1.63
CA ALA A 225 -35.29 10.14 2.50
C ALA A 225 -36.44 9.12 2.34
N SER A 226 -36.63 8.58 1.14
CA SER A 226 -37.60 7.50 0.92
C SER A 226 -37.11 6.18 1.51
N MET A 227 -35.83 5.86 1.40
CA MET A 227 -35.24 4.67 2.01
C MET A 227 -35.39 4.69 3.54
N MET A 228 -35.05 5.80 4.20
CA MET A 228 -35.18 5.93 5.66
C MET A 228 -36.63 5.93 6.15
N ARG A 229 -37.59 6.41 5.35
CA ARG A 229 -39.02 6.40 5.72
C ARG A 229 -39.63 5.01 5.72
N HIS A 230 -39.16 4.12 4.84
CA HIS A 230 -39.70 2.77 4.72
C HIS A 230 -38.91 1.82 5.62
N ARG A 231 -39.40 1.61 6.84
CA ARG A 231 -38.76 0.76 7.86
C ARG A 231 -38.62 -0.73 7.52
N SER A 232 -39.16 -1.20 6.40
CA SER A 232 -39.12 -2.63 6.05
C SER A 232 -38.62 -2.89 4.63
N MET A 233 -39.06 -2.12 3.63
CA MET A 233 -38.63 -2.34 2.25
C MET A 233 -38.82 -1.07 1.42
N TYR A 234 -37.80 -0.69 0.65
CA TYR A 234 -37.89 0.33 -0.39
C TYR A 234 -37.74 -0.32 -1.77
N GLU A 235 -38.63 0.02 -2.71
CA GLU A 235 -38.61 -0.42 -4.10
C GLU A 235 -38.54 0.82 -5.02
N THR A 236 -37.63 0.79 -5.99
CA THR A 236 -37.61 1.75 -7.11
C THR A 236 -37.26 1.01 -8.39
N LYS A 237 -37.64 1.57 -9.55
CA LYS A 237 -37.42 0.93 -10.84
C LYS A 237 -37.23 1.95 -11.95
N ASP A 238 -36.58 1.54 -13.01
CA ASP A 238 -36.59 2.22 -14.31
C ASP A 238 -37.30 1.35 -15.37
N SER A 239 -36.90 1.49 -16.63
CA SER A 239 -37.44 0.72 -17.76
C SER A 239 -36.95 -0.73 -17.84
N THR A 240 -35.83 -1.07 -17.20
CA THR A 240 -35.13 -2.35 -17.34
C THR A 240 -34.86 -3.05 -16.03
N LEU A 241 -34.63 -2.32 -14.95
CA LEU A 241 -34.21 -2.81 -13.65
C LEU A 241 -35.15 -2.34 -12.53
N THR A 242 -35.38 -3.24 -11.59
CA THR A 242 -36.06 -2.99 -10.32
C THR A 242 -35.06 -3.21 -9.19
N PHE A 243 -34.88 -2.18 -8.37
CA PHE A 243 -34.09 -2.20 -7.14
C PHE A 243 -35.02 -2.36 -5.94
N MET A 244 -34.68 -3.30 -5.07
CA MET A 244 -35.39 -3.58 -3.83
C MET A 244 -34.36 -3.67 -2.71
N ILE A 245 -34.54 -2.89 -1.64
CA ILE A 245 -33.68 -2.94 -0.46
C ILE A 245 -34.53 -3.18 0.78
N TYR A 246 -34.10 -4.15 1.58
CA TYR A 246 -34.57 -4.33 2.95
C TYR A 246 -33.58 -3.61 3.86
N ILE A 247 -34.10 -2.73 4.72
CA ILE A 247 -33.31 -1.95 5.67
C ILE A 247 -33.65 -2.49 7.06
N ASP A 248 -32.66 -3.10 7.70
CA ASP A 248 -32.76 -3.63 9.05
C ASP A 248 -32.57 -2.49 10.06
N GLU A 249 -31.50 -1.73 9.86
CA GLU A 249 -31.16 -0.54 10.64
C GLU A 249 -30.53 0.52 9.74
N PHE A 250 -30.66 1.78 10.15
CA PHE A 250 -29.99 2.90 9.49
C PHE A 250 -29.46 3.88 10.53
N LEU A 251 -28.41 4.58 10.16
CA LEU A 251 -27.77 5.65 10.91
C LEU A 251 -27.84 6.93 10.07
N SER A 252 -28.23 8.03 10.70
CA SER A 252 -28.31 9.34 10.05
C SER A 252 -26.95 10.03 10.01
N GLU A 253 -26.81 10.98 9.10
CA GLU A 253 -25.67 11.90 9.09
C GLU A 253 -25.58 12.66 10.43
N GLY A 254 -24.37 12.80 10.95
CA GLY A 254 -24.06 13.45 12.23
C GLY A 254 -24.23 12.57 13.46
N GLU A 255 -24.78 11.36 13.34
CA GLU A 255 -24.82 10.40 14.46
C GLU A 255 -23.49 9.67 14.63
N ALA A 256 -23.20 9.20 15.84
CA ALA A 256 -21.98 8.44 16.13
C ALA A 256 -21.97 7.10 15.36
N GLN A 257 -20.88 6.84 14.65
CA GLN A 257 -20.67 5.62 13.88
C GLN A 257 -20.55 4.42 14.81
N PRO A 258 -21.33 3.35 14.61
CA PRO A 258 -21.19 2.13 15.40
C PRO A 258 -19.76 1.60 15.40
N PHE A 259 -19.32 1.09 16.55
CA PHE A 259 -17.94 0.62 16.74
C PHE A 259 -17.48 -0.34 15.63
N SER A 260 -18.33 -1.28 15.19
CA SER A 260 -17.99 -2.23 14.11
C SER A 260 -17.66 -1.58 12.77
N TYR A 261 -18.18 -0.37 12.51
CA TYR A 261 -17.85 0.42 11.33
C TYR A 261 -16.62 1.31 11.56
N ALA A 262 -16.52 1.92 12.74
CA ALA A 262 -15.42 2.83 13.07
C ALA A 262 -14.10 2.11 13.38
N GLU A 263 -14.13 0.83 13.76
CA GLU A 263 -12.99 0.06 14.27
C GLU A 263 -11.72 0.13 13.38
N PRO A 264 -11.78 -0.04 12.04
CA PRO A 264 -10.59 0.06 11.20
C PRO A 264 -9.93 1.44 11.28
N ARG A 265 -10.75 2.50 11.34
CA ARG A 265 -10.29 3.89 11.47
C ARG A 265 -9.73 4.17 12.86
N VAL A 266 -10.36 3.64 13.90
CA VAL A 266 -9.85 3.71 15.28
C VAL A 266 -8.47 3.09 15.38
N ARG A 267 -8.30 1.85 14.88
CA ARG A 267 -7.00 1.16 14.87
C ARG A 267 -5.93 1.95 14.11
N ALA A 268 -6.29 2.49 12.95
CA ALA A 268 -5.37 3.33 12.17
C ALA A 268 -4.94 4.58 12.96
N MET A 269 -5.87 5.24 13.65
CA MET A 269 -5.59 6.43 14.46
C MET A 269 -4.68 6.12 15.66
N ILE A 270 -4.94 5.03 16.38
CA ILE A 270 -4.07 4.58 17.48
C ILE A 270 -2.67 4.24 16.96
N SER A 271 -2.59 3.53 15.83
CA SER A 271 -1.31 3.21 15.19
C SER A 271 -0.53 4.48 14.87
N GLU A 272 -1.16 5.46 14.24
CA GLU A 272 -0.51 6.72 13.88
C GLU A 272 -0.06 7.53 15.12
N LYS A 273 -0.90 7.56 16.16
CA LYS A 273 -0.56 8.18 17.44
C LYS A 273 0.68 7.54 18.08
N ARG A 274 0.75 6.20 18.09
CA ARG A 274 1.93 5.45 18.61
C ARG A 274 3.18 5.74 17.79
N LYS A 275 3.09 5.75 16.45
CA LYS A 275 4.21 6.10 15.56
C LYS A 275 4.75 7.51 15.85
N SER A 276 3.86 8.50 15.90
CA SER A 276 4.22 9.88 16.20
C SER A 276 4.86 10.03 17.58
N ALA A 277 4.31 9.35 18.59
CA ALA A 277 4.84 9.37 19.95
C ALA A 277 6.25 8.75 20.02
N THR A 278 6.49 7.64 19.33
CA THR A 278 7.81 6.98 19.29
C THR A 278 8.86 7.88 18.65
N ILE A 279 8.56 8.50 17.50
CA ILE A 279 9.47 9.43 16.82
C ILE A 279 9.80 10.61 17.74
N LYS A 280 8.79 11.28 18.31
CA LYS A 280 9.00 12.43 19.21
C LYS A 280 9.80 12.07 20.45
N LYS A 281 9.54 10.89 21.03
CA LYS A 281 10.29 10.40 22.18
C LYS A 281 11.75 10.20 21.82
N TYR A 282 12.02 9.52 20.70
CA TYR A 282 13.37 9.26 20.23
C TYR A 282 14.15 10.54 19.93
N GLU A 283 13.53 11.50 19.23
CA GLU A 283 14.12 12.83 18.97
C GLU A 283 14.45 13.58 20.27
N GLY A 284 13.52 13.54 21.24
CA GLY A 284 13.72 14.15 22.55
C GLY A 284 14.84 13.48 23.35
N ASP A 285 14.92 12.15 23.32
CA ASP A 285 15.98 11.38 23.98
C ASP A 285 17.35 11.70 23.39
N LEU A 286 17.48 11.74 22.05
CA LEU A 286 18.70 12.15 21.35
C LEU A 286 19.14 13.57 21.73
N TYR A 287 18.19 14.51 21.74
CA TYR A 287 18.48 15.91 22.11
C TYR A 287 18.99 16.01 23.55
N ASN A 288 18.32 15.33 24.48
CA ASN A 288 18.68 15.34 25.89
C ASN A 288 20.02 14.64 26.15
N GLU A 289 20.30 13.55 25.44
CA GLU A 289 21.58 12.86 25.52
C GLU A 289 22.73 13.73 25.00
N ALA A 290 22.54 14.39 23.86
CA ALA A 290 23.54 15.31 23.30
C ALA A 290 23.84 16.48 24.25
N LEU A 291 22.84 17.00 24.97
CA LEU A 291 23.05 18.01 26.02
C LEU A 291 23.86 17.47 27.19
N LYS A 292 23.58 16.23 27.65
CA LYS A 292 24.26 15.61 28.79
C LYS A 292 25.71 15.26 28.49
N ASN A 293 25.98 14.73 27.29
CA ASN A 293 27.30 14.28 26.86
C ASN A 293 28.17 15.44 26.36
N GLY A 294 27.58 16.63 26.17
CA GLY A 294 28.29 17.83 25.72
C GLY A 294 28.50 17.92 24.21
N ASP A 295 27.87 17.01 23.44
CA ASP A 295 27.84 17.02 21.97
C ASP A 295 27.03 18.21 21.44
N LEU A 296 26.01 18.65 22.19
CA LEU A 296 25.25 19.86 21.93
C LEU A 296 25.62 20.96 22.93
N LYS A 297 26.15 22.08 22.42
CA LYS A 297 26.45 23.29 23.21
C LYS A 297 25.60 24.45 22.71
N ILE A 298 24.73 24.96 23.58
CA ILE A 298 23.84 26.08 23.25
C ILE A 298 24.42 27.37 23.82
N TYR A 299 24.79 28.29 22.93
CA TYR A 299 25.21 29.64 23.29
C TYR A 299 24.00 30.56 23.23
N ARG A 300 23.53 31.06 24.39
CA ARG A 300 22.49 32.10 24.44
C ARG A 300 23.13 33.45 24.09
N LYS A 301 22.45 34.21 23.22
CA LYS A 301 22.75 35.62 22.95
C LYS A 301 22.20 36.51 24.04
#